data_AF-A0A520Z2R2-F1
#
_entry.id   AF-A0A520Z2R2-F1
#
_cell.length_a   1.000
_cell.length_b   1.000
_cell.length_c   1.000
_cell.angle_alpha   90.00
_cell.angle_beta   90.00
_cell.angle_gamma   90.00
#
_symmetry.space_group_name_H-M   'P 1'
#
loop_
_entity.id
_entity.type
_entity.pdbx_description
1 polymer ?
#
loop_
_entity_poly.entity_id
_entity_poly.type
_entity_poly.pdbx_seq_one_letter_code
_entity_poly.pdbx_strand_id
1 'polypeptide(L)'
;MALNKFNEGFILVTQSNLSKEVGWLVRQKAPVIAVGEGVGDIGEGFPANADVFVRSEQEAEPVIRNIIRSPIAALVLTQVLRIADKVDIQSGLTVESLAYSALQSGAEYRRWLDAREEAPQLVTGVGRAIVVERSGDVIRAVLNRPANRNSLTVEMRDALVELLQLLEVDQSIRRLELSGNGDCFSVGGELREFGLSKDPAEAHCVRSEHNPSRLLAELGERVHCHLHSACIGSGIELPAFAKRVTAQRRTYFQLPELKLGLIPGAGGCLSIARRIGRHRTAWMALSGKRVNTETALAWGLIDEIAN
;
A
#
# COMPACT_ATOMS: atom_id res chain seq x y z
N MET A 1 3.66 21.41 -26.87
CA MET A 1 3.81 22.51 -25.90
C MET A 1 3.49 21.94 -24.54
N ALA A 2 4.49 21.77 -23.66
CA ALA A 2 4.25 21.21 -22.33
C ALA A 2 3.33 22.17 -21.56
N LEU A 3 2.14 21.70 -21.17
CA LEU A 3 1.27 22.40 -20.23
C LEU A 3 1.93 22.31 -18.85
N ASN A 4 2.94 23.14 -18.63
CA ASN A 4 3.64 23.27 -17.36
C ASN A 4 2.70 23.96 -16.36
N LYS A 5 1.70 23.23 -15.86
CA LYS A 5 0.84 23.66 -14.76
C LYS A 5 1.55 23.50 -13.42
N PHE A 6 2.69 24.16 -13.26
CA PHE A 6 3.43 24.18 -12.00
C PHE A 6 2.58 24.73 -10.82
N ASN A 7 1.46 25.40 -11.11
CA ASN A 7 0.51 25.91 -10.12
C ASN A 7 -0.50 24.87 -9.56
N GLU A 8 -0.61 23.66 -10.13
CA GLU A 8 -1.61 22.65 -9.70
C GLU A 8 -1.01 21.43 -8.98
N GLY A 9 0.30 21.42 -8.70
CA GLY A 9 0.94 20.37 -7.90
C GLY A 9 1.27 19.06 -8.64
N PHE A 10 1.15 19.02 -9.97
CA PHE A 10 1.56 17.91 -10.84
C PHE A 10 2.11 18.42 -12.18
N ILE A 11 2.77 17.53 -12.93
CA ILE A 11 3.19 17.77 -14.32
C ILE A 11 2.39 16.83 -15.21
N LEU A 12 1.58 17.37 -16.13
CA LEU A 12 0.89 16.61 -17.16
C LEU A 12 1.57 16.83 -18.51
N VAL A 13 1.95 15.74 -19.17
CA VAL A 13 2.71 15.80 -20.42
C VAL A 13 2.29 14.69 -21.36
N THR A 14 2.31 14.95 -22.67
CA THR A 14 2.11 13.88 -23.65
C THR A 14 3.35 12.99 -23.69
N GLN A 15 3.19 11.70 -23.97
CA GLN A 15 4.31 10.76 -24.07
C GLN A 15 5.39 11.23 -25.05
N SER A 16 4.98 11.85 -26.16
CA SER A 16 5.89 12.43 -27.17
C SER A 16 6.74 13.61 -26.66
N ASN A 17 6.26 14.33 -25.64
CA ASN A 17 6.93 15.48 -25.03
C ASN A 17 7.62 15.13 -23.70
N LEU A 18 7.56 13.86 -23.26
CA LEU A 18 8.22 13.44 -22.03
C LEU A 18 9.73 13.53 -22.19
N SER A 19 10.42 14.09 -21.18
CA SER A 19 11.87 14.21 -21.21
C SER A 19 12.53 12.85 -21.42
N LYS A 20 13.51 12.78 -22.32
CA LYS A 20 14.36 11.60 -22.55
C LYS A 20 15.64 11.62 -21.72
N GLU A 21 15.88 12.71 -20.99
CA GLU A 21 17.09 12.87 -20.18
C GLU A 21 17.06 11.90 -18.98
N VAL A 22 18.11 11.09 -18.83
CA VAL A 22 18.23 10.15 -17.72
C VAL A 22 18.27 10.90 -16.38
N GLY A 23 17.48 10.45 -15.41
CA GLY A 23 17.41 11.08 -14.10
C GLY A 23 16.60 12.37 -14.06
N TRP A 24 15.90 12.73 -15.14
CA TRP A 24 15.02 13.91 -15.12
C TRP A 24 13.90 13.78 -14.10
N LEU A 25 13.27 12.61 -13.99
CA LEU A 25 12.14 12.39 -13.06
C LEU A 25 12.53 12.57 -11.60
N VAL A 26 13.72 12.13 -11.19
CA VAL A 26 14.13 12.22 -9.77
C VAL A 26 14.33 13.67 -9.31
N ARG A 27 14.50 14.61 -10.25
CA ARG A 27 14.61 16.05 -9.95
C ARG A 27 13.25 16.73 -9.91
N GLN A 28 12.18 16.07 -10.34
CA GLN A 28 10.84 16.64 -10.31
C GLN A 28 10.29 16.62 -8.90
N LYS A 29 9.84 17.78 -8.44
CA LYS A 29 9.21 17.93 -7.13
C LYS A 29 7.76 17.45 -7.13
N ALA A 30 7.13 17.31 -8.28
CA ALA A 30 5.71 16.95 -8.40
C ALA A 30 5.54 15.58 -9.06
N PRO A 31 4.38 14.92 -8.88
CA PRO A 31 3.98 13.78 -9.69
C PRO A 31 4.00 14.11 -11.18
N VAL A 32 4.57 13.23 -11.99
CA VAL A 32 4.59 13.35 -13.45
C VAL A 32 3.62 12.33 -14.03
N ILE A 33 2.62 12.83 -14.75
CA ILE A 33 1.59 12.05 -15.44
C ILE A 33 1.84 12.18 -16.94
N ALA A 34 2.10 11.05 -17.58
CA ALA A 34 2.28 10.98 -19.02
C ALA A 34 1.03 10.39 -19.69
N VAL A 35 0.56 11.05 -20.75
CA VAL A 35 -0.60 10.63 -21.55
C VAL A 35 -0.15 10.18 -22.94
N GLY A 36 -0.51 8.98 -23.37
CA GLY A 36 -0.19 8.51 -24.73
C GLY A 36 -0.78 7.15 -25.09
N GLU A 37 -1.00 6.93 -26.39
CA GLU A 37 -1.47 5.65 -26.92
C GLU A 37 -0.39 4.56 -26.86
N GLY A 38 -0.78 3.30 -26.60
CA GLY A 38 0.14 2.15 -26.61
C GLY A 38 0.79 1.81 -25.27
N VAL A 39 0.47 2.51 -24.18
CA VAL A 39 0.97 2.21 -22.81
C VAL A 39 0.22 1.02 -22.16
N GLY A 40 -0.11 0.01 -22.95
CA GLY A 40 -0.93 -1.13 -22.53
C GLY A 40 -0.26 -1.96 -21.44
N ASP A 41 1.06 -2.11 -21.51
CA ASP A 41 1.87 -2.81 -20.52
C ASP A 41 3.20 -2.08 -20.34
N ILE A 42 3.52 -1.79 -19.09
CA ILE A 42 4.80 -1.24 -18.68
C ILE A 42 5.84 -2.36 -18.88
N GLY A 43 6.44 -2.41 -20.07
CA GLY A 43 7.45 -3.41 -20.46
C GLY A 43 8.87 -2.84 -20.51
N GLU A 44 9.83 -3.69 -20.88
CA GLU A 44 11.23 -3.29 -21.09
C GLU A 44 11.35 -2.20 -22.17
N GLY A 45 12.17 -1.18 -21.90
CA GLY A 45 12.39 -0.04 -22.81
C GLY A 45 11.50 1.19 -22.56
N PHE A 46 10.70 1.19 -21.49
CA PHE A 46 9.84 2.31 -21.13
C PHE A 46 10.64 3.57 -20.72
N PRO A 47 10.31 4.78 -21.21
CA PRO A 47 10.98 5.99 -20.76
C PRO A 47 10.65 6.20 -19.28
N ALA A 48 11.66 5.99 -18.42
CA ALA A 48 11.58 5.98 -16.96
C ALA A 48 11.14 7.32 -16.31
N ASN A 49 10.71 8.29 -17.11
CA ASN A 49 10.59 9.68 -16.70
C ASN A 49 9.19 10.16 -16.32
N ALA A 50 8.23 9.26 -16.07
CA ALA A 50 6.96 9.59 -15.41
C ALA A 50 6.68 8.69 -14.20
N ASP A 51 5.76 9.11 -13.33
CA ASP A 51 5.27 8.27 -12.22
C ASP A 51 4.07 7.46 -12.67
N VAL A 52 3.15 8.09 -13.40
CA VAL A 52 1.92 7.46 -13.90
C VAL A 52 1.85 7.61 -15.41
N PHE A 53 1.43 6.55 -16.07
CA PHE A 53 1.09 6.56 -17.47
C PHE A 53 -0.37 6.17 -17.67
N VAL A 54 -1.05 6.88 -18.56
CA VAL A 54 -2.45 6.66 -18.91
C VAL A 54 -2.65 6.85 -20.41
N ARG A 55 -3.70 6.24 -20.96
CA ARG A 55 -3.93 6.23 -22.41
C ARG A 55 -4.54 7.53 -22.93
N SER A 56 -5.27 8.24 -22.06
CA SER A 56 -5.98 9.47 -22.41
C SER A 56 -6.04 10.43 -21.23
N GLU A 57 -6.34 11.69 -21.50
CA GLU A 57 -6.58 12.69 -20.44
C GLU A 57 -7.78 12.31 -19.56
N GLN A 58 -8.78 11.62 -20.12
CA GLN A 58 -9.92 11.11 -19.36
C GLN A 58 -9.50 10.03 -18.34
N GLU A 59 -8.56 9.17 -18.70
CA GLU A 59 -7.97 8.21 -17.74
C GLU A 59 -7.11 8.90 -16.67
N ALA A 60 -6.51 10.06 -16.99
CA ALA A 60 -5.75 10.89 -16.04
C ALA A 60 -6.65 11.58 -15.01
N GLU A 61 -7.92 11.85 -15.34
CA GLU A 61 -8.80 12.70 -14.54
C GLU A 61 -8.90 12.28 -13.06
N PRO A 62 -9.09 10.98 -12.70
CA PRO A 62 -9.17 10.57 -11.30
C PRO A 62 -7.85 10.76 -10.54
N VAL A 63 -6.72 10.58 -11.24
CA VAL A 63 -5.37 10.82 -10.69
C VAL A 63 -5.20 12.30 -10.40
N ILE A 64 -5.45 13.16 -11.40
CA ILE A 64 -5.34 14.62 -11.29
C ILE A 64 -6.26 15.14 -10.17
N ARG A 65 -7.51 14.71 -10.13
CA ARG A 65 -8.49 15.14 -9.13
C ARG A 65 -8.03 14.86 -7.70
N ASN A 66 -7.47 13.68 -7.46
CA ASN A 66 -6.98 13.32 -6.13
C ASN A 66 -5.66 14.03 -5.78
N ILE A 67 -4.79 14.28 -6.76
CA ILE A 67 -3.58 15.11 -6.54
C ILE A 67 -3.98 16.53 -6.16
N ILE A 68 -4.94 17.14 -6.84
CA ILE A 68 -5.41 18.49 -6.50
C ILE A 68 -5.97 18.54 -5.07
N ARG A 69 -6.61 17.46 -4.61
CA ARG A 69 -7.18 17.37 -3.25
C ARG A 69 -6.10 17.20 -2.16
N SER A 70 -5.07 16.42 -2.45
CA SER A 70 -3.99 16.07 -1.51
C SER A 70 -2.60 16.18 -2.18
N PRO A 71 -2.19 17.39 -2.61
CA PRO A 71 -0.97 17.59 -3.40
C PRO A 71 0.30 17.22 -2.64
N ILE A 72 0.35 17.45 -1.32
CA ILE A 72 1.53 17.14 -0.50
C ILE A 72 1.69 15.62 -0.35
N ALA A 73 0.62 14.91 -0.01
CA ALA A 73 0.68 13.44 0.07
C ALA A 73 0.99 12.81 -1.29
N ALA A 74 0.48 13.35 -2.39
CA ALA A 74 0.80 12.88 -3.74
C ALA A 74 2.28 13.08 -4.11
N LEU A 75 2.83 14.27 -3.78
CA LEU A 75 4.26 14.55 -3.91
C LEU A 75 5.08 13.54 -3.13
N VAL A 76 4.77 13.36 -1.84
CA VAL A 76 5.51 12.46 -0.95
C VAL A 76 5.44 11.02 -1.45
N LEU A 77 4.26 10.55 -1.88
CA LEU A 77 4.07 9.22 -2.45
C LEU A 77 5.03 8.96 -3.61
N THR A 78 5.07 9.85 -4.60
CA THR A 78 5.91 9.65 -5.78
C THR A 78 7.39 9.70 -5.44
N GLN A 79 7.81 10.54 -4.49
CA GLN A 79 9.19 10.57 -4.02
C GLN A 79 9.58 9.27 -3.30
N VAL A 80 8.73 8.79 -2.39
CA VAL A 80 8.94 7.51 -1.69
C VAL A 80 9.05 6.37 -2.70
N LEU A 81 8.14 6.28 -3.68
CA LEU A 81 8.17 5.23 -4.71
C LEU A 81 9.43 5.29 -5.60
N ARG A 82 9.93 6.49 -5.93
CA ARG A 82 11.18 6.65 -6.70
C ARG A 82 12.43 6.25 -5.89
N ILE A 83 12.38 6.39 -4.57
CA ILE A 83 13.46 5.99 -3.65
C ILE A 83 13.40 4.48 -3.37
N ALA A 84 12.21 3.97 -3.06
CA ALA A 84 11.90 2.56 -2.80
C ALA A 84 12.45 1.61 -3.87
N ASP A 85 12.41 2.04 -5.13
CA ASP A 85 12.94 1.31 -6.29
C ASP A 85 14.47 1.12 -6.28
N LYS A 86 15.18 1.84 -5.41
CA LYS A 86 16.66 1.92 -5.39
C LYS A 86 17.30 1.48 -4.09
N VAL A 87 16.51 1.15 -3.08
CA VAL A 87 16.99 0.84 -1.73
C VAL A 87 16.56 -0.57 -1.32
N ASP A 88 17.27 -1.14 -0.34
CA ASP A 88 16.87 -2.40 0.28
C ASP A 88 15.54 -2.25 1.04
N ILE A 89 14.95 -3.38 1.44
CA ILE A 89 13.62 -3.38 2.08
C ILE A 89 13.62 -2.58 3.39
N GLN A 90 14.66 -2.73 4.22
CA GLN A 90 14.69 -2.13 5.56
C GLN A 90 14.84 -0.62 5.48
N SER A 91 15.77 -0.15 4.64
CA SER A 91 15.92 1.28 4.34
C SER A 91 14.64 1.86 3.75
N GLY A 92 14.00 1.13 2.83
CA GLY A 92 12.74 1.52 2.22
C GLY A 92 11.59 1.66 3.22
N LEU A 93 11.40 0.68 4.11
CA LEU A 93 10.40 0.72 5.18
C LEU A 93 10.63 1.90 6.14
N THR A 94 11.89 2.20 6.44
CA THR A 94 12.24 3.36 7.26
C THR A 94 11.86 4.67 6.57
N VAL A 95 12.16 4.82 5.27
CA VAL A 95 11.78 6.00 4.48
C VAL A 95 10.27 6.16 4.40
N GLU A 96 9.53 5.08 4.15
CA GLU A 96 8.06 5.09 4.12
C GLU A 96 7.49 5.51 5.48
N SER A 97 8.00 4.93 6.57
CA SER A 97 7.58 5.24 7.93
C SER A 97 7.81 6.72 8.29
N LEU A 98 9.00 7.25 7.99
CA LEU A 98 9.32 8.67 8.21
C LEU A 98 8.40 9.59 7.39
N ALA A 99 8.20 9.27 6.12
CA ALA A 99 7.33 10.03 5.22
C ALA A 99 5.87 10.02 5.70
N TYR A 100 5.36 8.85 6.08
CA TYR A 100 4.01 8.70 6.62
C TYR A 100 3.84 9.49 7.92
N SER A 101 4.79 9.40 8.85
CA SER A 101 4.76 10.19 10.10
C SER A 101 4.76 11.69 9.83
N ALA A 102 5.59 12.18 8.90
CA ALA A 102 5.60 13.59 8.53
C ALA A 102 4.22 14.06 8.01
N LEU A 103 3.54 13.24 7.20
CA LEU A 103 2.20 13.53 6.70
C LEU A 103 1.13 13.55 7.79
N GLN A 104 1.28 12.79 8.88
CA GLN A 104 0.36 12.84 10.03
C GLN A 104 0.35 14.19 10.76
N SER A 105 1.36 15.04 10.56
CA SER A 105 1.33 16.44 11.01
C SER A 105 0.88 17.44 9.95
N GLY A 106 0.63 16.98 8.73
CA GLY A 106 0.26 17.80 7.60
C GLY A 106 -1.18 18.31 7.65
N ALA A 107 -1.44 19.43 6.96
CA ALA A 107 -2.76 20.03 6.87
C ALA A 107 -3.80 19.13 6.18
N GLU A 108 -3.37 18.26 5.26
CA GLU A 108 -4.27 17.36 4.52
C GLU A 108 -4.85 16.29 5.44
N TYR A 109 -3.99 15.66 6.26
CA TYR A 109 -4.42 14.70 7.27
C TYR A 109 -5.24 15.36 8.37
N ARG A 110 -4.83 16.56 8.84
CA ARG A 110 -5.61 17.32 9.82
C ARG A 110 -7.02 17.65 9.31
N ARG A 111 -7.15 18.13 8.07
CA ARG A 111 -8.47 18.36 7.45
C ARG A 111 -9.33 17.10 7.42
N TRP A 112 -8.74 15.95 7.12
CA TRP A 112 -9.48 14.69 7.13
C TRP A 112 -9.90 14.29 8.56
N LEU A 113 -9.01 14.45 9.53
CA LEU A 113 -9.27 14.12 10.92
C LEU A 113 -10.37 15.02 11.53
N ASP A 114 -10.31 16.33 11.28
CA ASP A 114 -11.26 17.32 11.79
C ASP A 114 -12.65 17.20 11.15
N ALA A 115 -12.74 16.59 9.97
CA ALA A 115 -14.02 16.34 9.28
C ALA A 115 -14.77 15.10 9.79
N ARG A 116 -14.19 14.36 10.75
CA ARG A 116 -14.82 13.17 11.34
C ARG A 116 -15.75 13.54 12.48
N GLU A 117 -16.86 12.82 12.59
CA GLU A 117 -17.82 12.98 13.69
C GLU A 117 -17.31 12.41 15.01
N GLU A 118 -16.58 11.29 14.94
CA GLU A 118 -16.08 10.57 16.12
C GLU A 118 -14.59 10.87 16.39
N ALA A 119 -14.30 11.12 17.67
CA ALA A 119 -12.93 11.24 18.17
C ALA A 119 -12.14 9.93 18.00
N PRO A 120 -10.80 10.01 17.86
CA PRO A 120 -9.96 8.82 17.79
C PRO A 120 -10.11 7.94 19.04
N GLN A 121 -10.29 6.64 18.83
CA GLN A 121 -10.50 5.67 19.91
C GLN A 121 -9.88 4.32 19.54
N LEU A 122 -9.40 3.59 20.56
CA LEU A 122 -8.92 2.22 20.40
C LEU A 122 -10.09 1.29 20.09
N VAL A 123 -9.85 0.32 19.21
CA VAL A 123 -10.85 -0.69 18.85
C VAL A 123 -10.33 -2.06 19.24
N THR A 124 -11.03 -2.70 20.15
CA THR A 124 -10.72 -4.06 20.63
C THR A 124 -11.82 -5.03 20.24
N GLY A 125 -11.45 -6.27 19.94
CA GLY A 125 -12.41 -7.36 19.75
C GLY A 125 -12.47 -8.32 20.94
N VAL A 126 -13.45 -9.22 20.91
CA VAL A 126 -13.53 -10.34 21.86
C VAL A 126 -12.75 -11.54 21.32
N GLY A 127 -12.00 -12.22 22.18
CA GLY A 127 -11.20 -13.39 21.82
C GLY A 127 -9.94 -13.02 21.02
N ARG A 128 -9.27 -14.01 20.44
CA ARG A 128 -8.00 -13.79 19.72
C ARG A 128 -8.23 -13.00 18.43
N ALA A 129 -7.38 -12.01 18.17
CA ALA A 129 -7.36 -11.25 16.92
C ALA A 129 -6.95 -12.12 15.72
N ILE A 130 -6.10 -13.12 15.97
CA ILE A 130 -5.73 -14.13 14.98
C ILE A 130 -5.99 -15.51 15.60
N VAL A 131 -6.77 -16.32 14.89
CA VAL A 131 -6.94 -17.74 15.24
C VAL A 131 -5.81 -18.51 14.58
N VAL A 132 -5.07 -19.30 15.37
CA VAL A 132 -3.87 -20.01 14.94
C VAL A 132 -4.05 -21.49 15.21
N GLU A 133 -3.82 -22.30 14.18
CA GLU A 133 -3.76 -23.76 14.25
C GLU A 133 -2.44 -24.23 13.62
N ARG A 134 -1.74 -25.14 14.30
CA ARG A 134 -0.51 -25.73 13.78
C ARG A 134 -0.73 -27.21 13.46
N SER A 135 -0.33 -27.61 12.26
CA SER A 135 -0.30 -29.01 11.83
C SER A 135 1.08 -29.32 11.25
N GLY A 136 1.92 -30.01 12.02
CA GLY A 136 3.29 -30.32 11.63
C GLY A 136 4.15 -29.04 11.47
N ASP A 137 4.67 -28.82 10.26
CA ASP A 137 5.49 -27.67 9.88
C ASP A 137 4.67 -26.50 9.29
N VAL A 138 3.34 -26.62 9.26
CA VAL A 138 2.43 -25.58 8.74
C VAL A 138 1.67 -24.92 9.88
N ILE A 139 1.64 -23.59 9.88
CA ILE A 139 0.69 -22.79 10.66
C ILE A 139 -0.39 -22.27 9.73
N ARG A 140 -1.65 -22.46 10.11
CA ARG A 140 -2.81 -21.77 9.55
C ARG A 140 -3.21 -20.66 10.50
N ALA A 141 -3.21 -19.44 10.00
CA ALA A 141 -3.59 -18.25 10.74
C ALA A 141 -4.76 -17.54 10.04
N VAL A 142 -5.75 -17.12 10.82
CA VAL A 142 -6.96 -16.47 10.29
C VAL A 142 -7.20 -15.16 11.02
N LEU A 143 -7.23 -14.04 10.29
CA LEU A 143 -7.64 -12.74 10.82
C LEU A 143 -9.07 -12.85 11.33
N ASN A 144 -9.31 -12.49 12.59
CA ASN A 144 -10.53 -12.83 13.31
C ASN A 144 -11.20 -11.61 13.94
N ARG A 145 -11.45 -10.58 13.11
CA ARG A 145 -12.31 -9.44 13.47
C ARG A 145 -13.37 -9.24 12.37
N PRO A 146 -14.21 -10.25 12.07
CA PRO A 146 -15.18 -10.15 10.96
C PRO A 146 -16.16 -8.99 11.13
N ALA A 147 -16.53 -8.64 12.37
CA ALA A 147 -17.45 -7.55 12.67
C ALA A 147 -16.96 -6.15 12.22
N ASN A 148 -15.64 -5.93 12.14
CA ASN A 148 -15.06 -4.70 11.56
C ASN A 148 -14.32 -4.98 10.24
N ARG A 149 -14.68 -6.07 9.56
CA ARG A 149 -14.10 -6.46 8.26
C ARG A 149 -12.58 -6.65 8.32
N ASN A 150 -12.09 -7.18 9.44
CA ASN A 150 -10.68 -7.42 9.72
C ASN A 150 -9.80 -6.18 9.52
N SER A 151 -10.28 -5.00 9.95
CA SER A 151 -9.43 -3.81 9.98
C SER A 151 -8.22 -4.03 10.89
N LEU A 152 -7.08 -3.47 10.52
CA LEU A 152 -5.82 -3.55 11.25
C LEU A 152 -5.81 -2.53 12.41
N THR A 153 -6.43 -2.94 13.52
CA THR A 153 -6.33 -2.28 14.84
C THR A 153 -4.93 -2.45 15.43
N VAL A 154 -4.61 -1.73 16.52
CA VAL A 154 -3.39 -1.98 17.34
C VAL A 154 -3.33 -3.45 17.72
N GLU A 155 -4.42 -3.98 18.28
CA GLU A 155 -4.54 -5.38 18.68
C GLU A 155 -4.24 -6.37 17.54
N MET A 156 -4.75 -6.12 16.33
CA MET A 156 -4.50 -6.99 15.18
C MET A 156 -3.04 -6.92 14.70
N ARG A 157 -2.44 -5.72 14.71
CA ARG A 157 -1.02 -5.56 14.33
C ARG A 157 -0.11 -6.27 15.32
N ASP A 158 -0.35 -6.12 16.61
CA ASP A 158 0.43 -6.78 17.67
C ASP A 158 0.33 -8.29 17.54
N ALA A 159 -0.89 -8.84 17.33
CA ALA A 159 -1.08 -10.26 17.10
C ALA A 159 -0.36 -10.78 15.84
N LEU A 160 -0.30 -9.98 14.76
CA LEU A 160 0.46 -10.33 13.56
C LEU A 160 1.97 -10.35 13.84
N VAL A 161 2.48 -9.36 14.57
CA VAL A 161 3.89 -9.31 14.99
C VAL A 161 4.25 -10.52 15.83
N GLU A 162 3.45 -10.85 16.86
CA GLU A 162 3.66 -12.02 17.71
C GLU A 162 3.67 -13.33 16.91
N LEU A 163 2.72 -13.50 15.97
CA LEU A 163 2.68 -14.66 15.09
C LEU A 163 3.94 -14.77 14.23
N LEU A 164 4.41 -13.66 13.67
CA LEU A 164 5.59 -13.65 12.80
C LEU A 164 6.88 -13.85 13.60
N GLN A 165 6.97 -13.32 14.81
CA GLN A 165 8.08 -13.61 15.73
C GLN A 165 8.14 -15.10 16.12
N LEU A 166 6.98 -15.75 16.30
CA LEU A 166 6.94 -17.20 16.48
C LEU A 166 7.55 -17.94 15.28
N LEU A 167 7.22 -17.51 14.05
CA LEU A 167 7.81 -18.08 12.84
C LEU A 167 9.33 -17.85 12.76
N GLU A 168 9.80 -16.68 13.17
CA GLU A 168 11.22 -16.31 13.19
C GLU A 168 12.02 -17.19 14.17
N VAL A 169 11.49 -17.42 15.36
CA VAL A 169 12.16 -18.18 16.41
C VAL A 169 12.05 -19.70 16.20
N ASP A 170 10.89 -20.21 15.80
CA ASP A 170 10.67 -21.64 15.59
C ASP A 170 10.88 -22.04 14.11
N GLN A 171 12.11 -22.48 13.83
CA GLN A 171 12.57 -22.94 12.52
C GLN A 171 11.94 -24.25 12.04
N SER A 172 11.21 -24.97 12.92
CA SER A 172 10.46 -26.17 12.52
C SER A 172 9.17 -25.84 11.79
N ILE A 173 8.69 -24.60 11.87
CA ILE A 173 7.60 -24.09 11.04
C ILE A 173 8.20 -23.75 9.67
N ARG A 174 7.71 -24.35 8.60
CA ARG A 174 8.17 -24.10 7.23
C ARG A 174 7.20 -23.26 6.42
N ARG A 175 5.93 -23.20 6.80
CA ARG A 175 4.90 -22.45 6.08
C ARG A 175 3.89 -21.76 7.02
N LEU A 176 3.52 -20.55 6.67
CA LEU A 176 2.35 -19.84 7.19
C LEU A 176 1.31 -19.68 6.09
N GLU A 177 0.11 -20.20 6.30
CA GLU A 177 -1.08 -19.96 5.50
C GLU A 177 -1.92 -18.89 6.22
N LEU A 178 -2.00 -17.68 5.65
CA LEU A 178 -2.73 -16.55 6.22
C LEU A 178 -4.01 -16.27 5.44
N SER A 179 -5.16 -16.23 6.12
CA SER A 179 -6.47 -15.89 5.55
C SER A 179 -7.27 -14.99 6.49
N GLY A 180 -8.51 -14.63 6.14
CA GLY A 180 -9.39 -13.82 6.99
C GLY A 180 -10.77 -14.45 7.18
N ASN A 181 -11.37 -14.27 8.35
CA ASN A 181 -12.76 -14.68 8.64
C ASN A 181 -13.76 -13.64 8.12
N GLY A 182 -14.96 -14.09 7.79
CA GLY A 182 -16.09 -13.23 7.42
C GLY A 182 -16.03 -12.71 5.98
N ASP A 183 -16.65 -11.54 5.76
CA ASP A 183 -17.03 -11.06 4.42
C ASP A 183 -15.86 -10.63 3.52
N CYS A 184 -14.67 -10.44 4.07
CA CYS A 184 -13.47 -10.10 3.31
C CYS A 184 -12.18 -10.43 4.05
N PHE A 185 -11.07 -10.40 3.31
CA PHE A 185 -9.75 -10.56 3.89
C PHE A 185 -9.45 -9.42 4.88
N SER A 186 -9.37 -8.17 4.42
CA SER A 186 -9.15 -7.00 5.29
C SER A 186 -9.40 -5.68 4.57
N VAL A 187 -10.01 -4.74 5.28
CA VAL A 187 -10.22 -3.35 4.81
C VAL A 187 -9.07 -2.39 5.17
N GLY A 188 -7.95 -2.90 5.70
CA GLY A 188 -6.77 -2.09 6.02
C GLY A 188 -6.85 -1.44 7.40
N GLY A 189 -6.11 -0.34 7.61
CA GLY A 189 -5.99 0.31 8.91
C GLY A 189 -7.33 0.68 9.54
N GLU A 190 -7.47 0.48 10.85
CA GLU A 190 -8.66 0.89 11.59
C GLU A 190 -8.76 2.42 11.67
N LEU A 191 -9.66 3.01 10.88
CA LEU A 191 -9.81 4.47 10.80
C LEU A 191 -10.15 5.12 12.14
N ARG A 192 -10.84 4.43 13.04
CA ARG A 192 -11.15 4.96 14.39
C ARG A 192 -9.89 5.21 15.22
N GLU A 193 -8.82 4.45 14.99
CA GLU A 193 -7.54 4.60 15.69
C GLU A 193 -6.64 5.69 15.10
N PHE A 194 -7.00 6.23 13.93
CA PHE A 194 -6.21 7.29 13.30
C PHE A 194 -6.34 8.57 14.12
N GLY A 195 -5.19 9.12 14.54
CA GLY A 195 -5.12 10.33 15.37
C GLY A 195 -4.93 10.04 16.87
N LEU A 196 -4.74 8.77 17.27
CA LEU A 196 -4.39 8.40 18.64
C LEU A 196 -3.00 8.92 19.06
N SER A 197 -1.98 8.74 18.21
CA SER A 197 -0.68 9.39 18.44
C SER A 197 -0.74 10.87 18.03
N LYS A 198 -0.26 11.75 18.90
CA LYS A 198 -0.20 13.21 18.67
C LYS A 198 1.19 13.68 18.24
N ASP A 199 2.21 12.85 18.46
CA ASP A 199 3.59 13.14 18.08
C ASP A 199 4.03 12.22 16.91
N PRO A 200 4.30 12.78 15.72
CA PRO A 200 4.84 12.03 14.59
C PRO A 200 6.12 11.24 14.86
N ALA A 201 6.98 11.74 15.75
CA ALA A 201 8.23 11.09 16.09
C ALA A 201 7.95 9.81 16.89
N GLU A 202 7.07 9.90 17.90
CA GLU A 202 6.57 8.72 18.61
C GLU A 202 5.85 7.76 17.67
N ALA A 203 5.00 8.26 16.77
CA ALA A 203 4.33 7.44 15.76
C ALA A 203 5.31 6.69 14.85
N HIS A 204 6.46 7.29 14.53
CA HIS A 204 7.53 6.62 13.78
C HIS A 204 8.17 5.51 14.60
N CYS A 205 8.54 5.76 15.86
CA CYS A 205 9.10 4.75 16.76
C CYS A 205 8.17 3.55 16.90
N VAL A 206 6.89 3.79 17.22
CA VAL A 206 5.88 2.74 17.36
C VAL A 206 5.74 1.93 16.08
N ARG A 207 5.68 2.60 14.90
CA ARG A 207 5.55 1.91 13.61
C ARG A 207 6.78 1.09 13.25
N SER A 208 7.98 1.57 13.57
CA SER A 208 9.23 0.83 13.30
C SER A 208 9.33 -0.47 14.11
N GLU A 209 8.64 -0.54 15.26
CA GLU A 209 8.61 -1.73 16.13
C GLU A 209 7.39 -2.64 15.86
N HIS A 210 6.20 -2.05 15.67
CA HIS A 210 4.92 -2.76 15.67
C HIS A 210 4.27 -2.86 14.28
N ASN A 211 5.00 -2.58 13.20
CA ASN A 211 4.54 -2.83 11.84
C ASN A 211 4.98 -4.25 11.39
N PRO A 212 4.03 -5.15 11.06
CA PRO A 212 4.35 -6.51 10.60
C PRO A 212 5.19 -6.56 9.32
N SER A 213 5.26 -5.48 8.54
CA SER A 213 5.93 -5.41 7.24
C SER A 213 7.40 -5.84 7.29
N ARG A 214 8.12 -5.51 8.37
CA ARG A 214 9.53 -5.88 8.54
C ARG A 214 9.70 -7.40 8.59
N LEU A 215 8.95 -8.05 9.48
CA LEU A 215 9.00 -9.50 9.65
C LEU A 215 8.46 -10.22 8.42
N LEU A 216 7.42 -9.69 7.77
CA LEU A 216 6.91 -10.25 6.51
C LEU A 216 7.93 -10.15 5.38
N ALA A 217 8.72 -9.08 5.31
CA ALA A 217 9.79 -8.96 4.33
C ALA A 217 10.89 -10.02 4.52
N GLU A 218 11.19 -10.37 5.76
CA GLU A 218 12.22 -11.36 6.12
C GLU A 218 11.70 -12.80 5.98
N LEU A 219 10.43 -13.04 6.35
CA LEU A 219 9.80 -14.36 6.37
C LEU A 219 8.98 -14.66 5.11
N GLY A 220 8.90 -13.73 4.16
CA GLY A 220 7.97 -13.77 3.02
C GLY A 220 8.02 -15.08 2.24
N GLU A 221 9.21 -15.66 2.07
CA GLU A 221 9.43 -16.98 1.41
C GLU A 221 8.62 -18.14 2.04
N ARG A 222 8.21 -18.01 3.30
CA ARG A 222 7.42 -18.99 4.04
C ARG A 222 5.93 -18.66 4.09
N VAL A 223 5.50 -17.51 3.58
CA VAL A 223 4.12 -17.02 3.72
C VAL A 223 3.32 -17.25 2.44
N HIS A 224 2.13 -17.81 2.59
CA HIS A 224 1.10 -17.88 1.57
C HIS A 224 -0.16 -17.17 2.09
N CYS A 225 -0.57 -16.09 1.43
CA CYS A 225 -1.82 -15.39 1.72
C CYS A 225 -2.97 -15.85 0.81
N HIS A 226 -4.12 -16.12 1.42
CA HIS A 226 -5.38 -16.47 0.75
C HIS A 226 -6.38 -15.33 0.91
N LEU A 227 -6.57 -14.57 -0.16
CA LEU A 227 -7.34 -13.33 -0.18
C LEU A 227 -8.75 -13.56 -0.74
N HIS A 228 -9.72 -12.81 -0.22
CA HIS A 228 -11.09 -12.81 -0.74
C HIS A 228 -11.76 -11.44 -0.56
N SER A 229 -12.65 -11.10 -1.49
CA SER A 229 -13.50 -9.91 -1.44
C SER A 229 -12.66 -8.61 -1.31
N ALA A 230 -12.76 -7.84 -0.23
CA ALA A 230 -12.02 -6.59 -0.07
C ALA A 230 -10.60 -6.81 0.48
N CYS A 231 -9.59 -6.26 -0.22
CA CYS A 231 -8.19 -6.17 0.22
C CYS A 231 -7.72 -4.71 0.05
N ILE A 232 -7.86 -3.90 1.09
CA ILE A 232 -7.72 -2.43 1.00
C ILE A 232 -6.58 -1.95 1.90
N GLY A 233 -5.76 -1.01 1.43
CA GLY A 233 -4.64 -0.45 2.18
C GLY A 233 -3.76 -1.54 2.75
N SER A 234 -3.50 -1.51 4.06
CA SER A 234 -2.70 -2.54 4.72
C SER A 234 -3.20 -3.98 4.54
N GLY A 235 -4.47 -4.16 4.15
CA GLY A 235 -5.04 -5.45 3.75
C GLY A 235 -4.52 -6.01 2.43
N ILE A 236 -3.83 -5.23 1.59
CA ILE A 236 -3.04 -5.72 0.44
C ILE A 236 -1.55 -5.37 0.57
N GLU A 237 -1.17 -4.31 1.30
CA GLU A 237 0.25 -3.97 1.52
C GLU A 237 1.01 -5.10 2.23
N LEU A 238 0.40 -5.71 3.26
CA LEU A 238 1.03 -6.79 4.03
C LEU A 238 1.10 -8.10 3.21
N PRO A 239 0.00 -8.61 2.61
CA PRO A 239 0.07 -9.79 1.75
C PRO A 239 1.07 -9.68 0.59
N ALA A 240 1.31 -8.49 0.05
CA ALA A 240 2.23 -8.31 -1.07
C ALA A 240 3.69 -8.70 -0.74
N PHE A 241 4.08 -8.82 0.55
CA PHE A 241 5.38 -9.36 0.95
C PHE A 241 5.45 -10.90 0.90
N ALA A 242 4.30 -11.59 0.93
CA ALA A 242 4.27 -13.04 0.92
C ALA A 242 4.84 -13.61 -0.37
N LYS A 243 5.43 -14.81 -0.31
CA LYS A 243 5.90 -15.53 -1.49
C LYS A 243 4.78 -15.84 -2.45
N ARG A 244 3.64 -16.25 -1.90
CA ARG A 244 2.46 -16.63 -2.66
C ARG A 244 1.23 -15.88 -2.17
N VAL A 245 0.48 -15.30 -3.10
CA VAL A 245 -0.76 -14.59 -2.88
C VAL A 245 -1.79 -15.15 -3.85
N THR A 246 -2.77 -15.87 -3.32
CA THR A 246 -3.92 -16.36 -4.09
C THR A 246 -5.15 -15.54 -3.75
N ALA A 247 -6.01 -15.24 -4.71
CA ALA A 247 -7.24 -14.49 -4.45
C ALA A 247 -8.48 -15.13 -5.08
N GLN A 248 -9.63 -15.09 -4.42
CA GLN A 248 -10.90 -15.51 -5.03
C GLN A 248 -11.29 -14.58 -6.18
N ARG A 249 -12.04 -15.10 -7.17
CA ARG A 249 -12.38 -14.39 -8.42
C ARG A 249 -13.12 -13.04 -8.28
N ARG A 250 -13.80 -12.79 -7.16
CA ARG A 250 -14.51 -11.52 -6.89
C ARG A 250 -13.77 -10.58 -5.94
N THR A 251 -12.46 -10.78 -5.79
CA THR A 251 -11.61 -9.95 -4.93
C THR A 251 -11.26 -8.64 -5.64
N TYR A 252 -11.12 -7.56 -4.87
CA TYR A 252 -10.59 -6.31 -5.37
C TYR A 252 -9.55 -5.71 -4.42
N PHE A 253 -8.63 -4.95 -5.01
CA PHE A 253 -7.49 -4.35 -4.35
C PHE A 253 -7.54 -2.83 -4.50
N GLN A 254 -7.20 -2.09 -3.45
CA GLN A 254 -7.29 -0.62 -3.46
C GLN A 254 -6.31 0.02 -2.48
N LEU A 255 -5.71 1.15 -2.86
CA LEU A 255 -4.89 2.00 -2.01
C LEU A 255 -5.57 3.40 -1.90
N PRO A 256 -6.44 3.62 -0.90
CA PRO A 256 -7.22 4.84 -0.77
C PRO A 256 -6.56 5.96 0.06
N GLU A 257 -5.33 5.75 0.55
CA GLU A 257 -4.65 6.56 1.59
C GLU A 257 -4.56 8.05 1.24
N LEU A 258 -4.46 8.36 -0.05
CA LEU A 258 -4.36 9.74 -0.52
C LEU A 258 -5.59 10.59 -0.12
N LYS A 259 -6.77 9.98 0.01
CA LYS A 259 -8.00 10.66 0.48
C LYS A 259 -7.89 11.13 1.92
N LEU A 260 -7.01 10.52 2.70
CA LEU A 260 -6.71 10.85 4.09
C LEU A 260 -5.55 11.86 4.18
N GLY A 261 -4.97 12.31 3.07
CA GLY A 261 -3.73 13.10 3.09
C GLY A 261 -2.51 12.28 3.50
N LEU A 262 -2.54 10.97 3.24
CA LEU A 262 -1.50 10.00 3.60
C LEU A 262 -1.06 9.20 2.37
N ILE A 263 -0.05 8.36 2.56
CA ILE A 263 0.44 7.37 1.59
C ILE A 263 0.22 5.96 2.16
N PRO A 264 0.33 4.88 1.36
CA PRO A 264 0.49 3.53 1.90
C PRO A 264 1.64 3.52 2.93
N GLY A 265 1.36 2.99 4.12
CA GLY A 265 2.22 3.14 5.30
C GLY A 265 2.46 1.85 6.08
N ALA A 266 2.01 0.71 5.54
CA ALA A 266 2.21 -0.62 6.09
C ALA A 266 3.21 -1.44 5.24
N GLY A 267 4.11 -0.76 4.54
CA GLY A 267 5.10 -1.33 3.62
C GLY A 267 4.64 -1.34 2.16
N GLY A 268 3.47 -0.78 1.84
CA GLY A 268 2.86 -0.83 0.51
C GLY A 268 3.68 -0.18 -0.60
N CYS A 269 4.42 0.89 -0.30
CA CYS A 269 5.30 1.52 -1.29
C CYS A 269 6.48 0.60 -1.66
N LEU A 270 6.74 -0.45 -0.89
CA LEU A 270 7.81 -1.43 -1.11
C LEU A 270 7.25 -2.74 -1.66
N SER A 271 6.31 -3.37 -0.94
CA SER A 271 5.80 -4.70 -1.29
C SER A 271 5.06 -4.70 -2.62
N ILE A 272 4.13 -3.76 -2.80
CA ILE A 272 3.33 -3.65 -4.01
C ILE A 272 4.23 -3.21 -5.17
N ALA A 273 5.10 -2.22 -4.95
CA ALA A 273 6.03 -1.76 -5.97
C ALA A 273 6.99 -2.85 -6.46
N ARG A 274 7.42 -3.79 -5.59
CA ARG A 274 8.23 -4.94 -6.00
C ARG A 274 7.45 -5.97 -6.81
N ARG A 275 6.15 -6.11 -6.58
CA ARG A 275 5.30 -7.03 -7.35
C ARG A 275 4.93 -6.48 -8.73
N ILE A 276 4.50 -5.22 -8.79
CA ILE A 276 3.87 -4.66 -10.01
C ILE A 276 4.61 -3.45 -10.58
N GLY A 277 5.74 -3.07 -10.01
CA GLY A 277 6.49 -1.87 -10.36
C GLY A 277 5.90 -0.59 -9.76
N ARG A 278 6.75 0.43 -9.64
CA ARG A 278 6.37 1.74 -9.07
C ARG A 278 5.26 2.45 -9.84
N HIS A 279 5.14 2.25 -11.15
CA HIS A 279 4.18 2.97 -11.98
C HIS A 279 2.73 2.52 -11.75
N ARG A 280 2.48 1.21 -11.73
CA ARG A 280 1.16 0.65 -11.38
C ARG A 280 0.82 0.98 -9.92
N THR A 281 1.79 0.91 -9.02
CA THR A 281 1.61 1.28 -7.61
C THR A 281 1.22 2.76 -7.46
N ALA A 282 1.93 3.67 -8.13
CA ALA A 282 1.61 5.10 -8.16
C ALA A 282 0.21 5.34 -8.74
N TRP A 283 -0.16 4.66 -9.84
CA TRP A 283 -1.49 4.78 -10.42
C TRP A 283 -2.58 4.31 -9.43
N MET A 284 -2.38 3.17 -8.75
CA MET A 284 -3.33 2.64 -7.77
C MET A 284 -3.56 3.64 -6.63
N ALA A 285 -2.48 4.14 -6.02
CA ALA A 285 -2.56 5.03 -4.88
C ALA A 285 -3.01 6.46 -5.24
N LEU A 286 -2.55 7.01 -6.37
CA LEU A 286 -2.96 8.35 -6.81
C LEU A 286 -4.40 8.37 -7.34
N SER A 287 -4.83 7.35 -8.10
CA SER A 287 -6.21 7.28 -8.59
C SER A 287 -7.20 6.84 -7.51
N GLY A 288 -6.73 6.09 -6.50
CA GLY A 288 -7.56 5.44 -5.50
C GLY A 288 -8.59 4.48 -6.11
N LYS A 289 -8.37 3.98 -7.34
CA LYS A 289 -9.29 3.06 -8.03
C LYS A 289 -9.13 1.63 -7.51
N ARG A 290 -10.19 0.84 -7.67
CA ARG A 290 -10.15 -0.60 -7.44
C ARG A 290 -9.48 -1.30 -8.61
N VAL A 291 -8.64 -2.27 -8.30
CA VAL A 291 -8.07 -3.25 -9.23
C VAL A 291 -8.81 -4.56 -9.01
N ASN A 292 -9.41 -5.11 -10.06
CA ASN A 292 -10.09 -6.41 -9.98
C ASN A 292 -9.08 -7.57 -10.00
N THR A 293 -9.58 -8.79 -9.76
CA THR A 293 -8.73 -9.98 -9.62
C THR A 293 -7.98 -10.29 -10.91
N GLU A 294 -8.62 -10.16 -12.08
CA GLU A 294 -8.01 -10.43 -13.38
C GLU A 294 -6.85 -9.46 -13.68
N THR A 295 -7.04 -8.17 -13.40
CA THR A 295 -6.00 -7.16 -13.58
C THR A 295 -4.87 -7.38 -12.57
N ALA A 296 -5.19 -7.73 -11.31
CA ALA A 296 -4.19 -8.01 -10.30
C ALA A 296 -3.31 -9.21 -10.68
N LEU A 297 -3.90 -10.28 -11.24
CA LEU A 297 -3.15 -11.42 -11.76
C LEU A 297 -2.26 -11.00 -12.93
N ALA A 298 -2.82 -10.29 -13.92
CA ALA A 298 -2.08 -9.83 -15.09
C ALA A 298 -0.88 -8.92 -14.72
N TRP A 299 -1.01 -8.16 -13.63
CA TRP A 299 0.07 -7.31 -13.14
C TRP A 299 1.11 -8.02 -12.27
N GLY A 300 0.83 -9.23 -11.79
CA GLY A 300 1.66 -9.95 -10.81
C GLY A 300 1.44 -9.51 -9.36
N LEU A 301 0.37 -8.76 -9.06
CA LEU A 301 0.01 -8.41 -7.69
C LEU A 301 -0.41 -9.65 -6.89
N ILE A 302 -1.05 -10.59 -7.57
CA ILE A 302 -1.39 -11.93 -7.08
C ILE A 302 -0.81 -12.97 -8.03
N ASP A 303 -0.62 -14.19 -7.53
CA ASP A 303 0.02 -15.27 -8.27
C ASP A 303 -0.99 -16.24 -8.89
N GLU A 304 -2.23 -16.29 -8.36
CA GLU A 304 -3.27 -17.19 -8.84
C GLU A 304 -4.67 -16.75 -8.41
N ILE A 305 -5.67 -17.04 -9.25
CA ILE A 305 -7.10 -16.90 -8.94
C ILE A 305 -7.61 -18.23 -8.39
N ALA A 306 -7.95 -18.25 -7.11
CA ALA A 306 -8.56 -19.41 -6.47
C ALA A 306 -10.05 -19.54 -6.83
N ASN A 307 -10.50 -20.79 -6.95
CA ASN A 307 -11.88 -21.15 -7.25
C ASN A 307 -12.84 -20.83 -6.10
#